data_AF-A0A699W589-F1
#
_entry.id   AF-A0A699W589-F1
#
_cell.length_a   1.000
_cell.length_b   1.000
_cell.length_c   1.000
_cell.angle_alpha   90.00
_cell.angle_beta   90.00
_cell.angle_gamma   90.00
#
_symmetry.space_group_name_H-M   'P 1'
#
loop_
_entity.id
_entity.type
_entity.pdbx_description
1 polymer ?
#
loop_
_entity_poly.entity_id
_entity_poly.type
_entity_poly.pdbx_seq_one_letter_code
_entity_poly.pdbx_strand_id
1 'polypeptide(L)'
;MSGLAINIKKSHLLSVGVPSHFVNEAVDLLGCSVMKTPFKYLGITVGGSTSLVKTLDETINKLKLRLSNWKLKTLSIRGRFTLIKYVLGSTPIYNMSLYKVPKTVLNAVESIRRSLFNGIQDVDKKISWIKWAKVLASKDHGGLGVSSFYA
;
A
#
# COMPACT_ATOMS: atom_id res chain seq x y z
N MET A 1 -5.63 36.15 -10.50
CA MET A 1 -4.64 35.50 -9.62
C MET A 1 -5.36 34.48 -8.74
N SER A 2 -4.78 33.31 -8.47
CA SER A 2 -5.48 32.17 -7.83
C SER A 2 -5.78 32.33 -6.33
N GLY A 3 -5.27 33.38 -5.67
CA GLY A 3 -5.49 33.62 -4.23
C GLY A 3 -4.81 32.61 -3.30
N LEU A 4 -3.93 31.76 -3.82
CA LEU A 4 -3.26 30.71 -3.05
C LEU A 4 -1.95 31.23 -2.44
N ALA A 5 -1.67 30.81 -1.20
CA ALA A 5 -0.43 31.09 -0.49
C ALA A 5 0.32 29.79 -0.17
N ILE A 6 1.65 29.82 -0.24
CA ILE A 6 2.51 28.66 0.02
C ILE A 6 2.62 28.41 1.52
N ASN A 7 2.47 27.16 1.94
CA ASN A 7 2.75 26.74 3.30
C ASN A 7 4.24 26.39 3.44
N ILE A 8 5.05 27.35 3.86
CA ILE A 8 6.50 27.19 4.01
C ILE A 8 6.87 26.07 4.99
N LYS A 9 6.08 25.84 6.06
CA LYS A 9 6.33 24.78 7.04
C LYS A 9 6.18 23.36 6.48
N LYS A 10 5.41 23.20 5.39
CA LYS A 10 5.21 21.91 4.69
C LYS A 10 5.98 21.84 3.37
N SER A 11 6.66 22.92 2.99
CA SER A 11 7.37 23.03 1.73
C SER A 11 8.86 22.78 1.98
N HIS A 12 9.46 22.01 1.09
CA HIS A 12 10.88 21.71 1.15
C HIS A 12 11.48 21.75 -0.25
N LEU A 13 12.76 22.10 -0.33
CA LEU A 13 13.52 22.11 -1.56
C LEU A 13 14.31 20.81 -1.70
N LEU A 14 14.14 20.10 -2.80
CA LEU A 14 14.95 18.93 -3.16
C LEU A 14 15.81 19.27 -4.38
N SER A 15 17.12 19.10 -4.27
CA SER A 15 18.06 19.31 -5.37
C SER A 15 18.52 17.98 -5.96
N VAL A 16 18.71 17.96 -7.29
CA VAL A 16 19.19 16.79 -8.03
C VAL A 16 20.37 17.23 -8.88
N GLY A 17 21.58 16.76 -8.57
CA GLY A 17 22.79 17.08 -9.33
C GLY A 17 23.30 18.52 -9.18
N VAL A 18 22.87 19.25 -8.14
CA VAL A 18 23.25 20.65 -7.89
C VAL A 18 24.17 20.74 -6.66
N PRO A 19 25.24 21.54 -6.69
CA PRO A 19 26.10 21.78 -5.52
C PRO A 19 25.35 22.39 -4.33
N SER A 20 25.75 22.03 -3.11
CA SER A 20 25.06 22.43 -1.87
C SER A 20 24.97 23.94 -1.63
N HIS A 21 25.92 24.74 -2.15
CA HIS A 21 25.91 26.19 -1.96
C HIS A 21 24.73 26.87 -2.66
N PHE A 22 24.43 26.52 -3.91
CA PHE A 22 23.26 27.01 -4.64
C PHE A 22 21.94 26.59 -3.98
N VAL A 23 21.92 25.39 -3.38
CA VAL A 23 20.75 24.85 -2.70
C VAL A 23 20.44 25.65 -1.43
N ASN A 24 21.48 26.00 -0.68
CA ASN A 24 21.33 26.81 0.53
C ASN A 24 20.88 28.24 0.21
N GLU A 25 21.47 28.87 -0.80
CA GLU A 25 21.06 30.21 -1.25
C GLU A 25 19.58 30.23 -1.70
N ALA A 26 19.15 29.23 -2.48
CA ALA A 26 17.75 29.09 -2.86
C ALA A 26 16.81 28.86 -1.66
N VAL A 27 17.26 28.11 -0.65
CA VAL A 27 16.50 27.88 0.58
C VAL A 27 16.35 29.16 1.39
N ASP A 28 17.41 29.96 1.52
CA ASP A 28 17.37 31.22 2.24
C ASP A 28 16.42 32.23 1.55
N LEU A 29 16.41 32.26 0.21
CA LEU A 29 15.48 33.08 -0.56
C LEU A 29 14.02 32.62 -0.43
N LEU A 30 13.77 31.31 -0.38
CA LEU A 30 12.42 30.74 -0.29
C LEU A 30 11.90 30.64 1.16
N GLY A 31 12.78 30.75 2.15
CA GLY A 31 12.47 30.56 3.57
C GLY A 31 12.06 29.14 3.95
N CYS A 32 12.33 28.14 3.09
CA CYS A 32 11.94 26.74 3.32
C CYS A 32 13.12 25.91 3.88
N SER A 33 13.05 24.57 3.85
CA SER A 33 14.17 23.72 4.29
C SER A 33 14.59 22.72 3.22
N VAL A 34 15.86 22.32 3.22
CA VAL A 34 16.39 21.32 2.28
C VAL A 34 15.87 19.94 2.67
N MET A 35 15.22 19.25 1.73
CA MET A 35 14.85 17.84 1.84
C MET A 35 16.00 16.95 1.34
N LYS A 36 16.28 15.87 2.08
CA LYS A 36 17.26 14.85 1.69
C LYS A 36 16.56 13.56 1.28
N THR A 37 17.15 12.84 0.34
CA THR A 37 16.73 11.47 0.01
C THR A 37 17.34 10.46 0.98
N PRO A 38 16.60 9.41 1.40
CA PRO A 38 15.21 9.13 1.06
C PRO A 38 14.18 9.94 1.84
N PHE A 39 13.05 10.27 1.21
CA PHE A 39 11.90 10.93 1.86
C PHE A 39 10.58 10.22 1.54
N LYS A 40 9.52 10.47 2.32
CA LYS A 40 8.18 9.90 2.05
C LYS A 40 7.30 10.89 1.29
N TYR A 41 6.76 10.45 0.16
CA TYR A 41 5.77 11.20 -0.62
C TYR A 41 4.59 10.30 -0.96
N LEU A 42 3.38 10.75 -0.65
CA LEU A 42 2.14 9.99 -0.86
C LEU A 42 2.20 8.55 -0.30
N GLY A 43 2.89 8.37 0.83
CA GLY A 43 3.01 7.09 1.52
C GLY A 43 4.09 6.13 0.97
N ILE A 44 4.91 6.57 0.01
CA ILE A 44 6.01 5.82 -0.61
C ILE A 44 7.35 6.51 -0.34
N THR A 45 8.41 5.73 -0.16
CA THR A 45 9.78 6.23 0.01
C THR A 45 10.42 6.50 -1.35
N VAL A 46 10.81 7.76 -1.60
CA VAL A 46 11.43 8.24 -2.84
C VAL A 46 12.93 8.46 -2.63
N GLY A 47 13.75 8.08 -3.60
CA GLY A 47 15.20 8.36 -3.61
C GLY A 47 16.07 7.50 -2.68
N GLY A 48 15.52 6.43 -2.10
CA GLY A 48 16.29 5.48 -1.30
C GLY A 48 16.79 4.29 -2.10
N SER A 49 17.96 3.75 -1.75
CA SER A 49 18.43 2.42 -2.16
C SER A 49 17.68 1.27 -1.45
N THR A 50 16.62 1.60 -0.72
CA THR A 50 15.78 0.63 -0.02
C THR A 50 15.18 -0.33 -1.04
N SER A 51 15.54 -1.61 -0.94
CA SER A 51 14.97 -2.67 -1.73
C SER A 51 13.46 -2.52 -1.77
N LEU A 52 12.88 -2.64 -2.96
CA LEU A 52 11.43 -2.53 -3.18
C LEU A 52 10.61 -3.38 -2.19
N VAL A 53 11.21 -4.48 -1.72
CA VAL A 53 10.69 -5.33 -0.65
C VAL A 53 10.40 -4.56 0.64
N LYS A 54 11.28 -3.67 1.12
CA LYS A 54 11.06 -2.91 2.37
C LYS A 54 9.90 -1.91 2.24
N THR A 55 9.82 -1.18 1.13
CA THR A 55 8.72 -0.23 0.85
C THR A 55 7.37 -0.95 0.77
N LEU A 56 7.37 -2.14 0.18
CA LEU A 56 6.17 -2.97 0.08
C LEU A 56 5.83 -3.67 1.39
N ASP A 57 6.82 -3.96 2.25
CA ASP A 57 6.58 -4.48 3.59
C ASP A 57 5.87 -3.45 4.48
N GLU A 58 6.22 -2.16 4.38
CA GLU A 58 5.42 -1.10 5.02
C GLU A 58 3.95 -1.12 4.55
N THR A 59 3.72 -1.40 3.26
CA THR A 59 2.36 -1.49 2.70
C THR A 59 1.62 -2.71 3.25
N ILE A 60 2.30 -3.87 3.35
CA ILE A 60 1.76 -5.08 3.98
C ILE A 60 1.43 -4.83 5.46
N ASN A 61 2.32 -4.14 6.19
CA ASN A 61 2.10 -3.84 7.60
C ASN A 61 0.91 -2.89 7.80
N LYS A 62 0.74 -1.88 6.93
CA LYS A 62 -0.48 -1.04 6.91
C LYS A 62 -1.74 -1.86 6.67
N LEU A 63 -1.69 -2.86 5.77
CA LEU A 63 -2.81 -3.77 5.54
C LEU A 63 -3.13 -4.60 6.78
N LYS A 64 -2.11 -5.19 7.42
CA LYS A 64 -2.27 -5.95 8.67
C LYS A 64 -2.86 -5.09 9.80
N LEU A 65 -2.38 -3.87 9.98
CA LEU A 65 -2.90 -2.93 10.99
C LEU A 65 -4.36 -2.54 10.74
N ARG A 66 -4.74 -2.33 9.47
CA ARG A 66 -6.16 -2.09 9.13
C ARG A 66 -7.02 -3.30 9.45
N LEU A 67 -6.50 -4.50 9.19
CA LEU A 67 -7.20 -5.76 9.48
C LEU A 67 -7.29 -6.06 10.97
N SER A 68 -6.28 -5.74 11.77
CA SER A 68 -6.33 -5.92 13.23
C SER A 68 -7.40 -5.02 13.87
N ASN A 69 -7.58 -3.81 13.34
CA ASN A 69 -8.62 -2.89 13.80
C ASN A 69 -10.04 -3.38 13.42
N TRP A 70 -10.17 -4.17 12.37
CA TRP A 70 -11.44 -4.78 12.02
C TRP A 70 -11.61 -6.07 12.79
N LYS A 71 -12.59 -6.11 13.70
CA LYS A 71 -12.95 -7.32 14.45
C LYS A 71 -13.44 -8.40 13.48
N LEU A 72 -12.54 -9.19 12.90
CA LEU A 72 -12.84 -10.18 11.85
C LEU A 72 -13.92 -11.19 12.28
N LYS A 73 -13.98 -11.49 13.58
CA LYS A 73 -15.01 -12.35 14.19
C LYS A 73 -16.43 -11.78 14.12
N THR A 74 -16.57 -10.46 13.97
CA THR A 74 -17.87 -9.76 13.88
C THR A 74 -18.36 -9.57 12.44
N LEU A 75 -17.49 -9.74 11.43
CA LEU A 75 -17.89 -9.57 10.05
C LEU A 75 -18.50 -10.85 9.47
N SER A 76 -19.67 -10.71 8.86
CA SER A 76 -20.26 -11.76 8.03
C SER A 76 -19.34 -12.12 6.85
N ILE A 77 -19.54 -13.30 6.27
CA ILE A 77 -18.78 -13.73 5.09
C ILE A 77 -18.89 -12.72 3.93
N ARG A 78 -20.07 -12.13 3.74
CA ARG A 78 -20.33 -11.09 2.73
C ARG A 78 -19.58 -9.79 3.05
N GLY A 79 -19.53 -9.41 4.33
CA GLY A 79 -18.74 -8.25 4.78
C GLY A 79 -17.25 -8.44 4.52
N ARG A 80 -16.71 -9.61 4.87
CA ARG A 80 -15.30 -9.97 4.60
C ARG A 80 -15.00 -9.99 3.10
N PHE A 81 -15.89 -10.55 2.30
CA PHE A 81 -15.76 -10.54 0.84
C PHE A 81 -15.70 -9.12 0.27
N THR A 82 -16.62 -8.24 0.72
CA THR A 82 -16.67 -6.83 0.29
C THR A 82 -15.38 -6.11 0.65
N LEU A 83 -14.87 -6.34 1.86
CA LEU A 83 -13.61 -5.78 2.35
C LEU A 83 -12.39 -6.19 1.51
N ILE A 84 -12.33 -7.47 1.14
CA ILE A 84 -11.29 -8.01 0.25
C ILE A 84 -11.36 -7.29 -1.09
N LYS A 85 -12.54 -7.23 -1.70
CA LYS A 85 -12.70 -6.71 -3.05
C LYS A 85 -12.40 -5.21 -3.15
N TYR A 86 -12.93 -4.41 -2.22
CA TYR A 86 -12.86 -2.95 -2.34
C TYR A 86 -11.70 -2.31 -1.58
N VAL A 87 -11.28 -2.87 -0.45
CA VAL A 87 -10.21 -2.26 0.36
C VAL A 87 -8.87 -2.94 0.15
N LEU A 88 -8.79 -4.27 0.32
CA LEU A 88 -7.56 -4.99 0.02
C LEU A 88 -7.28 -5.04 -1.50
N GLY A 89 -8.34 -4.91 -2.30
CA GLY A 89 -8.33 -4.66 -3.75
C GLY A 89 -7.47 -3.47 -4.13
N SER A 90 -7.86 -2.32 -3.60
CA SER A 90 -7.36 -1.01 -4.03
C SER A 90 -6.05 -0.59 -3.35
N THR A 91 -5.80 -1.03 -2.12
CA THR A 91 -4.67 -0.53 -1.32
C THR A 91 -3.28 -0.70 -1.96
N PRO A 92 -2.93 -1.86 -2.55
CA PRO A 92 -1.60 -2.00 -3.16
C PRO A 92 -1.53 -1.48 -4.60
N ILE A 93 -2.64 -1.10 -5.23
CA ILE A 93 -2.68 -0.70 -6.65
C ILE A 93 -1.74 0.49 -6.91
N TYR A 94 -1.74 1.49 -6.04
CA TYR A 94 -0.87 2.67 -6.18
C TYR A 94 0.62 2.31 -6.15
N ASN A 95 1.02 1.35 -5.31
CA ASN A 95 2.40 0.88 -5.27
C ASN A 95 2.74 0.00 -6.49
N MET A 96 1.78 -0.81 -6.96
CA MET A 96 1.92 -1.67 -8.13
C MET A 96 2.03 -0.87 -9.44
N SER A 97 1.39 0.31 -9.53
CA SER A 97 1.53 1.18 -10.70
C SER A 97 2.89 1.87 -10.78
N LEU A 98 3.61 2.01 -9.66
CA LEU A 98 4.90 2.69 -9.60
C LEU A 98 6.09 1.74 -9.69
N TYR A 99 5.94 0.50 -9.20
CA TYR A 99 7.04 -0.45 -9.13
C TYR A 99 6.61 -1.87 -9.51
N LYS A 100 7.53 -2.63 -10.11
CA LYS A 100 7.35 -4.05 -10.37
C LYS A 100 7.36 -4.86 -9.08
N VAL A 101 6.19 -5.24 -8.58
CA VAL A 101 6.03 -5.92 -7.29
C VAL A 101 6.70 -7.31 -7.29
N PRO A 102 7.56 -7.62 -6.31
CA PRO A 102 8.14 -8.95 -6.17
C PRO A 102 7.07 -10.02 -5.87
N LYS A 103 7.26 -11.23 -6.39
CA LYS A 103 6.36 -12.37 -6.15
C LYS A 103 6.13 -12.65 -4.67
N THR A 104 7.15 -12.45 -3.83
CA THR A 104 7.06 -12.62 -2.37
C THR A 104 5.99 -11.71 -1.74
N VAL A 105 5.92 -10.45 -2.18
CA VAL A 105 4.93 -9.47 -1.71
C VAL A 105 3.54 -9.84 -2.21
N LEU A 106 3.40 -10.22 -3.49
CA LEU A 106 2.12 -10.69 -4.04
C LEU A 106 1.57 -11.87 -3.25
N ASN A 107 2.42 -12.85 -2.98
CA ASN A 107 2.09 -14.02 -2.16
C ASN A 107 1.65 -13.64 -0.75
N ALA A 108 2.33 -12.68 -0.12
CA ALA A 108 1.97 -12.21 1.22
C ALA A 108 0.60 -11.52 1.23
N VAL A 109 0.31 -10.65 0.25
CA VAL A 109 -0.98 -9.96 0.15
C VAL A 109 -2.12 -10.94 -0.15
N GLU A 110 -1.93 -11.89 -1.05
CA GLU A 110 -2.92 -12.94 -1.35
C GLU A 110 -3.14 -13.87 -0.16
N SER A 111 -2.09 -14.21 0.59
CA SER A 111 -2.21 -14.97 1.85
C SER A 111 -3.08 -14.24 2.87
N ILE A 112 -2.89 -12.92 3.02
CA ILE A 112 -3.71 -12.08 3.91
C ILE A 112 -5.18 -12.07 3.47
N ARG A 113 -5.46 -11.92 2.17
CA ARG A 113 -6.83 -11.95 1.63
C ARG A 113 -7.52 -13.29 1.86
N ARG A 114 -6.79 -14.39 1.64
CA ARG A 114 -7.28 -15.75 1.88
C ARG A 114 -7.57 -15.99 3.37
N SER A 115 -6.66 -15.55 4.24
CA SER A 115 -6.84 -15.62 5.70
C SER A 115 -8.09 -14.86 6.15
N LEU A 116 -8.26 -13.64 5.63
CA LEU A 116 -9.44 -12.81 5.89
C LEU A 116 -10.74 -13.49 5.44
N PHE A 117 -10.78 -14.05 4.23
CA PHE A 117 -11.97 -14.70 3.70
C PHE A 117 -12.40 -15.89 4.57
N ASN A 118 -11.44 -16.69 5.00
CA ASN A 118 -11.67 -17.82 5.90
C ASN A 118 -11.92 -17.37 7.36
N GLY A 119 -11.65 -16.12 7.70
CA GLY A 119 -11.84 -15.56 9.05
C GLY A 119 -10.86 -16.15 10.05
N ILE A 120 -9.66 -16.46 9.58
CA ILE A 120 -8.52 -16.93 10.36
C ILE A 120 -7.91 -15.72 11.09
N GLN A 121 -7.66 -15.86 12.39
CA GLN A 121 -6.85 -14.93 13.19
C GLN A 121 -5.62 -15.69 13.70
N ASP A 122 -4.55 -14.96 14.07
CA ASP A 122 -3.16 -15.41 14.30
C ASP A 122 -2.94 -16.81 14.92
N VAL A 123 -3.87 -17.33 15.73
CA VAL A 123 -3.73 -18.61 16.44
C VAL A 123 -4.75 -19.68 15.98
N ASP A 124 -5.82 -19.31 15.28
CA ASP A 124 -6.94 -20.21 14.95
C ASP A 124 -6.83 -20.78 13.52
N LYS A 125 -6.39 -22.04 13.37
CA LYS A 125 -6.52 -22.76 12.08
C LYS A 125 -7.99 -23.08 11.80
N LYS A 126 -8.65 -22.29 10.94
CA LYS A 126 -10.01 -22.59 10.45
C LYS A 126 -9.98 -23.35 9.13
N ILE A 127 -10.98 -24.23 8.96
CA ILE A 127 -11.20 -24.98 7.72
C ILE A 127 -11.50 -23.99 6.57
N SER A 128 -10.79 -24.17 5.45
CA SER A 128 -11.03 -23.43 4.22
C SER A 128 -12.19 -24.07 3.46
N TRP A 129 -13.41 -23.57 3.64
CA TRP A 129 -14.62 -24.10 3.00
C TRP A 129 -14.62 -23.97 1.47
N ILE A 130 -13.93 -22.97 0.94
CA ILE A 130 -13.88 -22.68 -0.50
C ILE A 130 -12.42 -22.59 -0.93
N LYS A 131 -12.08 -23.23 -2.06
CA LYS A 131 -10.76 -23.11 -2.68
C LYS A 131 -10.55 -21.65 -3.13
N TRP A 132 -9.40 -21.07 -2.79
CA TRP A 132 -9.09 -19.68 -3.13
C TRP A 132 -9.19 -19.39 -4.63
N ALA A 133 -8.78 -20.33 -5.48
CA ALA A 133 -8.93 -20.23 -6.93
C ALA A 133 -10.39 -20.01 -7.38
N LYS A 134 -11.37 -20.63 -6.70
CA LYS A 134 -12.80 -20.42 -6.97
C LYS A 134 -13.28 -19.04 -6.53
N VAL A 135 -12.67 -18.46 -5.49
CA VAL A 135 -12.96 -17.08 -5.06
C VAL A 135 -12.47 -16.08 -6.11
N LEU A 136 -11.31 -16.34 -6.72
CA LEU A 136 -10.71 -15.49 -7.74
C LEU A 136 -11.38 -15.61 -9.13
N ALA A 137 -11.92 -16.79 -9.47
CA ALA A 137 -12.57 -17.03 -10.76
C ALA A 137 -13.73 -16.06 -11.03
N SER A 138 -13.97 -15.73 -12.31
CA SER A 138 -15.11 -14.89 -12.72
C SER A 138 -16.44 -15.52 -12.28
N LYS A 139 -17.45 -14.67 -12.08
CA LYS A 139 -18.82 -15.13 -11.83
C LYS A 139 -19.35 -15.99 -12.97
N ASP A 140 -18.96 -15.70 -14.21
CA ASP A 140 -19.37 -16.47 -15.39
C ASP A 140 -18.85 -17.91 -15.35
N HIS A 141 -17.73 -18.13 -14.65
CA HIS A 141 -17.10 -19.44 -14.45
C HIS A 141 -17.46 -20.04 -13.07
N GLY A 142 -18.54 -19.55 -12.43
CA GLY A 142 -19.01 -20.07 -11.14
C GLY A 142 -18.15 -19.66 -9.93
N GLY A 143 -17.33 -18.62 -10.08
CA GLY A 143 -16.52 -18.03 -9.01
C GLY A 143 -17.14 -16.80 -8.35
N LEU A 144 -16.36 -16.12 -7.49
CA LEU A 144 -16.83 -14.92 -6.77
C LEU A 144 -16.37 -13.60 -7.42
N GLY A 145 -15.45 -13.65 -8.40
CA GLY A 145 -15.01 -12.48 -9.17
C GLY A 145 -14.16 -11.51 -8.37
N VAL A 146 -13.23 -12.02 -7.56
CA VAL A 146 -12.17 -11.22 -6.92
C VAL A 146 -10.97 -11.15 -7.86
N SER A 147 -10.51 -9.94 -8.19
CA SER A 147 -9.35 -9.75 -9.04
C SER A 147 -8.08 -10.30 -8.37
N SER A 148 -7.40 -11.20 -9.09
CA SER A 148 -6.10 -11.72 -8.68
C SER A 148 -4.99 -10.70 -8.93
N PHE A 149 -3.97 -10.69 -8.07
CA PHE A 149 -2.75 -9.92 -8.31
C PHE A 149 -1.68 -10.67 -9.12
N TYR A 150 -1.90 -11.94 -9.44
CA TYR A 150 -1.07 -12.70 -10.38
C TYR A 150 -1.58 -12.43 -11.81
N ALA A 151 -1.32 -11.23 -12.33
CA ALA A 151 -1.51 -10.96 -13.76
C ALA A 151 -0.31 -11.47 -14.56
#